data_AF-A0A8S3U086-F1
#
_entry.id   AF-A0A8S3U086-F1
#
_cell.length_a   1.000
_cell.length_b   1.000
_cell.length_c   1.000
_cell.angle_alpha   90.00
_cell.angle_beta   90.00
_cell.angle_gamma   90.00
#
_symmetry.space_group_name_H-M   'P 1'
#
loop_
_entity.id
_entity.type
_entity.pdbx_description
1 polymer ?
#
loop_
_entity_poly.entity_id
_entity_poly.type
_entity_poly.pdbx_seq_one_letter_code
_entity_poly.pdbx_strand_id
1 'polypeptide(L)'
;MISPPGGFDRLPTANEIIQSADLARIKYYRNNIVHIDDGKLDNIFFNTAWTDITGAIDRIGGQQMKQQCDHLKTKPLDQTNQEMIMDIKRSNTEIKQLKRSLTSLKRSHSHLRRSHDSLQEDHKEKKEKRNISGMIRYRGMLEVNCLLIRYFEVNCHLIMHVKLSFEGLSRRSSYYVGPCV
;
A
#
# COMPACT_ATOMS: atom_id res chain seq x y z
N MET A 1 9.89 -46.78 -40.89
CA MET A 1 10.39 -46.72 -39.51
C MET A 1 9.50 -47.55 -38.62
N ILE A 2 10.07 -48.33 -37.70
CA ILE A 2 9.30 -49.06 -36.67
C ILE A 2 8.94 -48.07 -35.56
N SER A 3 7.70 -48.08 -35.08
CA SER A 3 7.31 -47.24 -33.94
C SER A 3 8.08 -47.62 -32.68
N PRO A 4 8.49 -46.66 -31.83
CA PRO A 4 9.13 -46.99 -30.56
C PRO A 4 8.14 -47.75 -29.65
N PRO A 5 8.62 -48.62 -28.73
CA PRO A 5 7.78 -49.47 -27.88
C PRO A 5 6.72 -48.70 -27.07
N GLY A 6 7.01 -47.46 -26.68
CA GLY A 6 6.11 -46.57 -25.94
C GLY A 6 5.36 -45.51 -26.79
N GLY A 7 5.51 -45.52 -28.12
CA GLY A 7 5.01 -44.45 -29.00
C GLY A 7 5.87 -43.17 -28.96
N PHE A 8 5.56 -42.20 -29.83
CA PHE A 8 6.39 -41.00 -30.02
C PHE A 8 6.16 -39.90 -28.96
N ASP A 9 5.11 -40.01 -28.15
CA ASP A 9 4.73 -38.97 -27.18
C ASP A 9 5.22 -39.25 -25.76
N ARG A 10 5.87 -40.40 -25.54
CA ARG A 10 6.46 -40.78 -24.26
C ARG A 10 7.97 -40.71 -24.33
N LEU A 11 8.60 -40.32 -23.22
CA LEU A 11 10.05 -40.37 -23.08
C LEU A 11 10.50 -41.85 -23.04
N PRO A 12 11.31 -42.30 -24.02
CA PRO A 12 11.84 -43.66 -23.99
C PRO A 12 12.86 -43.83 -22.87
N THR A 13 12.93 -45.03 -22.32
CA THR A 13 13.91 -45.43 -21.31
C THR A 13 15.34 -45.30 -21.85
N ALA A 14 16.33 -45.13 -20.96
CA ALA A 14 17.73 -44.95 -21.36
C ALA A 14 18.30 -46.14 -22.17
N ASN A 15 17.76 -47.35 -21.95
CA ASN A 15 18.20 -48.58 -22.60
C ASN A 15 17.63 -48.73 -24.03
N GLU A 16 16.61 -47.96 -24.39
CA GLU A 16 16.03 -47.97 -25.73
C GLU A 16 16.87 -47.11 -26.69
N ILE A 17 17.89 -47.73 -27.27
CA ILE A 17 18.88 -47.10 -28.18
C ILE A 17 18.59 -47.37 -29.67
N ILE A 18 17.36 -47.74 -30.00
CA ILE A 18 16.92 -47.88 -31.40
C ILE A 18 16.62 -46.50 -32.00
N GLN A 19 16.79 -46.37 -33.32
CA GLN A 19 16.61 -45.09 -34.03
C GLN A 19 15.25 -44.42 -33.77
N SER A 20 14.16 -45.20 -33.69
CA SER A 20 12.82 -44.66 -33.44
C SER A 20 12.63 -44.16 -32.00
N ALA A 21 13.29 -44.78 -31.02
CA ALA A 21 13.33 -44.28 -29.65
C ALA A 21 14.17 -43.01 -29.55
N ASP A 22 15.28 -42.92 -30.28
CA ASP A 22 16.09 -41.70 -30.33
C ASP A 22 15.32 -40.50 -30.91
N LEU A 23 14.51 -40.72 -31.96
CA LEU A 23 13.61 -39.68 -32.50
C LEU A 23 12.51 -39.28 -31.51
N ALA A 24 11.91 -40.25 -30.80
CA ALA A 24 10.92 -39.95 -29.75
C ALA A 24 11.53 -39.17 -28.59
N ARG A 25 12.77 -39.48 -28.18
CA ARG A 25 13.51 -38.76 -27.14
C ARG A 25 13.76 -37.30 -27.53
N ILE A 26 14.21 -37.04 -28.76
CA ILE A 26 14.41 -35.69 -29.30
C ILE A 26 13.08 -34.92 -29.32
N LYS A 27 12.00 -35.53 -29.84
CA LYS A 27 10.67 -34.92 -29.88
C LYS A 27 10.18 -34.55 -28.48
N TYR A 28 10.31 -35.48 -27.53
CA TYR A 28 9.88 -35.28 -26.14
C TYR A 28 10.57 -34.06 -25.52
N TYR A 29 11.91 -34.00 -25.55
CA TYR A 29 12.62 -32.88 -24.94
C TYR A 29 12.36 -31.55 -25.67
N ARG A 30 12.30 -31.54 -27.01
CA ARG A 30 11.94 -30.34 -27.79
C ARG A 30 10.59 -29.78 -27.35
N ASN A 31 9.58 -30.64 -27.25
CA ASN A 31 8.23 -30.21 -26.84
C ASN A 31 8.24 -29.67 -25.41
N ASN A 32 8.89 -30.36 -24.48
CA ASN A 32 8.96 -29.90 -23.10
C ASN A 32 9.74 -28.58 -22.94
N ILE A 33 10.81 -28.34 -23.71
CA ILE A 33 11.59 -27.10 -23.64
C ILE A 33 10.85 -25.91 -24.28
N VAL A 34 10.18 -26.13 -25.42
CA VAL A 34 9.45 -25.06 -26.14
C VAL A 34 8.20 -24.60 -25.40
N HIS A 35 7.58 -25.48 -24.61
CA HIS A 35 6.34 -25.19 -23.88
C HIS A 35 6.58 -24.84 -22.40
N ILE A 36 7.77 -24.34 -22.03
CA ILE A 36 8.00 -23.83 -20.68
C ILE A 36 7.41 -22.43 -20.55
N ASP A 37 6.26 -22.33 -19.92
CA ASP A 37 5.46 -21.10 -19.80
C ASP A 37 6.23 -19.92 -19.18
N ASP A 38 7.11 -20.20 -18.20
CA ASP A 38 7.83 -19.15 -17.47
C ASP A 38 9.22 -18.82 -18.03
N GLY A 39 9.64 -19.48 -19.11
CA GLY A 39 11.00 -19.37 -19.67
C GLY A 39 12.13 -19.74 -18.70
N LYS A 40 11.79 -20.25 -17.50
CA LYS A 40 12.73 -20.72 -16.49
C LYS A 40 13.01 -22.19 -16.70
N LEU A 41 14.02 -22.45 -17.51
CA LEU A 41 14.58 -23.78 -17.65
C LEU A 41 15.51 -24.04 -16.46
N ASP A 42 15.20 -25.03 -15.64
CA ASP A 42 16.08 -25.45 -14.57
C ASP A 42 17.39 -26.04 -15.14
N ASN A 43 18.51 -25.77 -14.47
CA ASN A 43 19.82 -26.18 -14.96
C ASN A 43 19.99 -27.71 -14.95
N ILE A 44 19.36 -28.42 -14.00
CA ILE A 44 19.42 -29.89 -13.94
C ILE A 44 18.66 -30.47 -15.14
N PHE A 45 17.46 -29.95 -15.40
CA PHE A 45 16.67 -30.39 -16.55
C PHE A 45 17.34 -30.06 -17.88
N PHE A 46 17.91 -28.85 -18.04
CA PHE A 46 18.68 -28.47 -19.24
C PHE A 46 19.83 -29.44 -19.50
N ASN A 47 20.66 -29.72 -18.49
CA ASN A 47 21.82 -30.60 -18.64
C ASN A 47 21.41 -32.05 -18.98
N THR A 48 20.30 -32.52 -18.41
CA THR A 48 19.72 -33.83 -18.71
C THR A 48 19.25 -33.88 -20.16
N ALA A 49 18.41 -32.91 -20.57
CA ALA A 49 17.90 -32.83 -21.93
C ALA A 49 19.03 -32.69 -22.96
N TRP A 50 20.03 -31.85 -22.67
CA TRP A 50 21.20 -31.67 -23.55
C TRP A 50 21.95 -32.99 -23.76
N THR A 51 22.29 -33.69 -22.68
CA THR A 51 23.01 -34.98 -22.72
C THR A 51 22.23 -36.02 -23.50
N ASP A 52 20.93 -36.15 -23.23
CA ASP A 52 20.08 -37.16 -23.87
C ASP A 52 19.81 -36.87 -25.35
N ILE A 53 19.59 -35.60 -25.71
CA ILE A 53 19.42 -35.17 -27.10
C ILE A 53 20.72 -35.39 -27.87
N THR A 54 21.86 -34.94 -27.35
CA THR A 54 23.15 -35.10 -28.06
C THR A 54 23.53 -36.57 -28.22
N GLY A 55 23.31 -37.40 -27.20
CA GLY A 55 23.51 -38.84 -27.33
C GLY A 55 22.60 -39.51 -28.36
N ALA A 56 21.34 -39.06 -28.48
CA ALA A 56 20.41 -39.54 -29.51
C ALA A 56 20.84 -39.08 -30.92
N ILE A 57 21.26 -37.83 -31.05
CA ILE A 57 21.77 -37.27 -32.31
C ILE A 57 23.04 -38.00 -32.75
N ASP A 58 23.97 -38.28 -31.83
CA ASP A 58 25.20 -39.03 -32.12
C ASP A 58 24.90 -40.42 -32.70
N ARG A 59 23.89 -41.13 -32.15
CA ARG A 59 23.47 -42.44 -32.64
C ARG A 59 22.77 -42.40 -34.01
N ILE A 60 21.97 -41.35 -34.27
CA ILE A 60 21.24 -41.21 -35.54
C ILE A 60 22.13 -40.67 -36.66
N GLY A 61 22.88 -39.61 -36.38
CA GLY A 61 23.59 -38.79 -37.37
C GLY A 61 25.09 -39.07 -37.46
N GLY A 62 25.64 -39.93 -36.60
CA GLY A 62 27.05 -40.31 -36.61
C GLY A 62 27.99 -39.14 -36.31
N GLN A 63 29.27 -39.33 -36.67
CA GLN A 63 30.37 -38.44 -36.27
C GLN A 63 30.22 -37.00 -36.79
N GLN A 64 29.63 -36.79 -37.96
CA GLN A 64 29.42 -35.45 -38.53
C GLN A 64 28.45 -34.63 -37.67
N MET A 65 27.32 -35.22 -37.29
CA MET A 65 26.31 -34.54 -36.49
C MET A 65 26.80 -34.29 -35.07
N LYS A 66 27.57 -35.24 -34.52
CA LYS A 66 28.28 -35.08 -33.25
C LYS A 66 29.17 -33.84 -33.24
N GLN A 67 30.02 -33.69 -34.25
CA GLN A 67 30.90 -32.52 -34.38
C GLN A 67 30.12 -31.21 -34.46
N GLN A 68 28.95 -31.21 -35.13
CA GLN A 68 28.08 -30.04 -35.17
C GLN A 68 27.47 -29.74 -33.80
N CYS A 69 27.03 -30.74 -33.04
CA CYS A 69 26.53 -30.56 -31.67
C CYS A 69 27.62 -30.03 -30.73
N ASP A 70 28.82 -30.60 -30.78
CA ASP A 70 29.97 -30.15 -29.98
C ASP A 70 30.37 -28.71 -30.35
N HIS A 71 30.31 -28.39 -31.65
CA HIS A 71 30.51 -27.02 -32.11
C HIS A 71 29.43 -26.10 -31.57
N LEU A 72 28.14 -26.46 -31.61
CA LEU A 72 27.07 -25.62 -31.05
C LEU A 72 27.22 -25.37 -29.54
N LYS A 73 27.76 -26.34 -28.79
CA LYS A 73 28.03 -26.19 -27.35
C LYS A 73 29.14 -25.18 -27.05
N THR A 74 30.15 -25.15 -27.92
CA THR A 74 31.39 -24.38 -27.72
C THR A 74 31.43 -23.10 -28.55
N LYS A 75 30.52 -22.97 -29.53
CA LYS A 75 30.40 -21.84 -30.43
C LYS A 75 30.15 -20.58 -29.58
N PRO A 76 30.99 -19.54 -29.74
CA PRO A 76 30.71 -18.26 -29.13
C PRO A 76 29.32 -17.80 -29.56
N LEU A 77 28.53 -17.31 -28.60
CA LEU A 77 27.32 -16.55 -28.92
C LEU A 77 27.70 -15.47 -29.91
N ASP A 78 26.96 -15.33 -31.00
CA ASP A 78 27.18 -14.24 -31.94
C ASP A 78 27.00 -12.87 -31.25
N GLN A 79 27.52 -11.83 -31.88
CA GLN A 79 27.51 -10.47 -31.32
C GLN A 79 26.09 -10.04 -30.88
N THR A 80 25.08 -10.36 -31.67
CA THR A 80 23.66 -10.05 -31.39
C THR A 80 23.17 -10.75 -30.12
N ASN A 81 23.48 -12.04 -29.95
CA ASN A 81 23.11 -12.79 -28.76
C ASN A 81 23.89 -12.31 -27.52
N GLN A 82 25.14 -11.88 -27.66
CA GLN A 82 25.91 -11.29 -26.56
C GLN A 82 25.32 -9.96 -26.11
N GLU A 83 24.97 -9.08 -27.04
CA GLU A 83 24.29 -7.80 -26.78
C GLU A 83 22.97 -8.02 -26.05
N MET A 84 22.14 -8.93 -26.55
CA MET A 84 20.88 -9.30 -25.89
C MET A 84 21.09 -9.76 -24.44
N ILE A 85 22.11 -10.60 -24.19
CA ILE A 85 22.43 -11.06 -22.83
C ILE A 85 22.89 -9.89 -21.94
N MET A 86 23.69 -8.97 -22.47
CA MET A 86 24.12 -7.78 -21.72
C MET A 86 22.94 -6.87 -21.37
N ASP A 87 22.01 -6.67 -22.30
CA ASP A 87 20.80 -5.88 -22.09
C ASP A 87 19.85 -6.54 -21.07
N ILE A 88 19.72 -7.87 -21.12
CA ILE A 88 18.99 -8.64 -20.11
C ILE A 88 19.65 -8.46 -18.72
N LYS A 89 20.98 -8.52 -18.64
CA LYS A 89 21.70 -8.31 -17.37
C LYS A 89 21.53 -6.89 -16.83
N ARG A 90 21.59 -5.87 -17.70
CA ARG A 90 21.36 -4.47 -17.35
C ARG A 90 19.93 -4.28 -16.83
N SER A 91 18.93 -4.72 -17.60
CA SER A 91 17.51 -4.65 -17.24
C SER A 91 17.23 -5.33 -15.91
N ASN A 92 17.80 -6.51 -15.67
CA ASN A 92 17.66 -7.21 -14.38
C ASN A 92 18.26 -6.44 -13.20
N THR A 93 19.33 -5.69 -13.42
CA THR A 93 19.96 -4.85 -12.40
C THR A 93 19.09 -3.63 -12.10
N GLU A 94 18.56 -2.98 -13.12
CA GLU A 94 17.63 -1.85 -13.00
C GLU A 94 16.33 -2.27 -12.28
N ILE A 95 15.74 -3.41 -12.65
CA ILE A 95 14.57 -3.98 -11.98
C ILE A 95 14.85 -4.21 -10.48
N LYS A 96 16.03 -4.75 -10.14
CA LYS A 96 16.42 -4.94 -8.73
C LYS A 96 16.54 -3.61 -7.98
N GLN A 97 17.12 -2.58 -8.61
CA GLN A 97 17.24 -1.25 -8.02
C GLN A 97 15.86 -0.61 -7.82
N LEU A 98 15.00 -0.63 -8.85
CA LEU A 98 13.63 -0.11 -8.77
C LEU A 98 12.83 -0.79 -7.66
N LYS A 99 12.95 -2.12 -7.50
CA LYS A 99 12.31 -2.85 -6.40
C LYS A 99 12.77 -2.35 -5.02
N ARG A 100 14.06 -2.04 -4.85
CA ARG A 100 14.60 -1.49 -3.60
C ARG A 100 14.09 -0.06 -3.35
N SER A 101 14.04 0.78 -4.38
CA SER A 101 13.49 2.13 -4.27
C SER A 101 12.00 2.10 -3.90
N LEU A 102 11.23 1.20 -4.51
CA LEU A 102 9.80 1.02 -4.21
C LEU A 102 9.56 0.58 -2.75
N THR A 103 10.38 -0.32 -2.21
CA THR A 103 10.23 -0.74 -0.81
C THR A 103 10.58 0.39 0.16
N SER A 104 11.59 1.19 -0.16
CA SER A 104 11.93 2.40 0.62
C SER A 104 10.81 3.43 0.58
N LEU A 105 10.28 3.73 -0.61
CA LEU A 105 9.18 4.68 -0.79
C LEU A 105 7.92 4.24 -0.04
N LYS A 106 7.56 2.96 -0.08
CA LYS A 106 6.44 2.40 0.68
C LYS A 106 6.59 2.62 2.19
N ARG A 107 7.80 2.47 2.73
CA ARG A 107 8.08 2.74 4.15
C ARG A 107 7.89 4.23 4.47
N SER A 108 8.49 5.11 3.67
CA SER A 108 8.33 6.56 3.85
C SER A 108 6.86 6.99 3.81
N HIS A 109 6.09 6.48 2.83
CA HIS A 109 4.65 6.74 2.74
C HIS A 109 3.89 6.26 3.99
N SER A 110 4.26 5.09 4.55
CA SER A 110 3.64 4.59 5.78
C SER A 110 3.93 5.49 7.00
N HIS A 111 5.15 6.05 7.10
CA HIS A 111 5.51 6.98 8.16
C HIS A 111 4.78 8.31 8.02
N LEU A 112 4.75 8.87 6.81
CA LEU A 112 4.02 10.12 6.53
C LEU A 112 2.53 9.98 6.82
N ARG A 113 1.93 8.85 6.45
CA ARG A 113 0.51 8.58 6.75
C ARG A 113 0.23 8.58 8.25
N ARG A 114 1.04 7.90 9.05
CA ARG A 114 0.90 7.90 10.52
C ARG A 114 1.05 9.30 11.10
N SER A 115 2.03 10.06 10.61
CA SER A 115 2.23 11.45 11.06
C SER A 115 1.05 12.35 10.68
N HIS A 116 0.45 12.13 9.52
CA HIS A 116 -0.76 12.85 9.10
C HIS A 116 -1.93 12.53 10.04
N ASP A 117 -2.16 11.24 10.32
CA ASP A 117 -3.25 10.79 11.19
C ASP A 117 -3.12 11.38 12.61
N SER A 118 -1.91 11.39 13.19
CA SER A 118 -1.67 12.01 14.50
C SER A 118 -1.91 13.52 14.50
N LEU A 119 -1.47 14.23 13.46
CA LEU A 119 -1.71 15.67 13.34
C LEU A 119 -3.21 15.99 13.19
N GLN A 120 -3.96 15.12 12.51
CA GLN A 120 -5.40 15.26 12.35
C GLN A 120 -6.13 15.10 13.69
N GLU A 121 -5.71 14.14 14.52
CA GLU A 121 -6.23 13.93 15.87
C GLU A 121 -5.94 15.15 16.78
N ASP A 122 -4.69 15.63 16.78
CA ASP A 122 -4.30 16.84 17.52
C ASP A 122 -5.14 18.07 17.12
N HIS A 123 -5.40 18.22 15.82
CA HIS A 123 -6.21 19.34 15.32
C HIS A 123 -7.68 19.21 15.79
N LYS A 124 -8.23 17.99 15.81
CA LYS A 124 -9.57 17.71 16.33
C LYS A 124 -9.66 18.03 17.82
N GLU A 125 -8.69 17.59 18.62
CA GLU A 125 -8.64 17.85 20.06
C GLU A 125 -8.52 19.36 20.35
N LYS A 126 -7.64 20.07 19.63
CA LYS A 126 -7.50 21.54 19.77
C LYS A 126 -8.77 22.27 19.37
N LYS A 127 -9.50 21.80 18.36
CA LYS A 127 -10.81 22.38 17.99
C LYS A 127 -11.82 22.18 19.12
N GLU A 128 -11.87 20.98 19.71
CA GLU A 128 -12.79 20.68 20.81
C GLU A 128 -12.50 21.50 22.06
N LYS A 129 -11.23 21.59 22.47
CA LYS A 129 -10.81 22.45 23.60
C LYS A 129 -11.19 23.91 23.39
N ARG A 130 -11.05 24.42 22.15
CA ARG A 130 -11.49 25.79 21.80
C ARG A 130 -13.00 25.94 21.93
N ASN A 131 -13.78 24.96 21.47
CA ASN A 131 -15.24 24.98 21.59
C ASN A 131 -15.68 25.02 23.07
N ILE A 132 -15.14 24.14 23.90
CA ILE A 132 -15.43 24.07 25.35
C ILE A 132 -15.03 25.39 26.03
N SER A 133 -13.85 25.93 25.74
CA SER A 133 -13.40 27.23 26.27
C SER A 133 -14.34 28.38 25.87
N GLY A 134 -14.86 28.34 24.65
CA GLY A 134 -15.89 29.27 24.20
C GLY A 134 -17.16 29.16 25.05
N MET A 135 -17.69 27.95 25.23
CA MET A 135 -18.90 27.71 26.01
C MET A 135 -18.77 28.18 27.47
N ILE A 136 -17.63 27.90 28.13
CA ILE A 136 -17.37 28.36 29.50
C ILE A 136 -17.40 29.89 29.57
N ARG A 137 -16.78 30.58 28.60
CA ARG A 137 -16.81 32.05 28.53
C ARG A 137 -18.23 32.59 28.34
N TYR A 138 -19.02 32.00 27.44
CA TYR A 138 -20.41 32.40 27.24
C TYR A 138 -21.26 32.22 28.50
N ARG A 139 -21.10 31.10 29.20
CA ARG A 139 -21.80 30.86 30.47
C ARG A 139 -21.46 31.90 31.53
N GLY A 140 -20.18 32.23 31.70
CA GLY A 140 -19.75 33.28 32.63
C GLY A 140 -20.35 34.65 32.31
N MET A 141 -20.43 35.02 31.03
CA MET A 141 -21.11 36.27 30.62
C MET A 141 -22.61 36.26 30.95
N LEU A 142 -23.29 35.12 30.76
CA LEU A 142 -24.71 34.99 31.13
C LEU A 142 -24.92 35.10 32.65
N GLU A 143 -24.06 34.50 33.46
CA GLU A 143 -24.12 34.58 34.93
C GLU A 143 -23.94 36.03 35.42
N VAL A 144 -22.97 36.78 34.87
CA VAL A 144 -22.77 38.20 35.19
C VAL A 144 -23.98 39.03 34.77
N ASN A 145 -24.54 38.81 33.57
CA ASN A 145 -25.73 39.51 33.11
C ASN A 145 -26.95 39.23 34.01
N CYS A 146 -27.16 38.00 34.46
CA CYS A 146 -28.23 37.66 35.41
C CYS A 146 -28.05 38.39 36.76
N LEU A 147 -26.82 38.48 37.28
CA LEU A 147 -26.53 39.22 38.51
C LEU A 147 -26.82 40.71 38.35
N LEU A 148 -26.44 41.31 37.21
CA LEU A 148 -26.76 42.70 36.91
C LEU A 148 -28.27 42.94 36.84
N ILE A 149 -29.02 42.08 36.16
CA ILE A 149 -30.49 42.18 36.09
C ILE A 149 -31.11 42.14 37.50
N ARG A 150 -30.72 41.15 38.33
CA ARG A 150 -31.20 41.05 39.72
C ARG A 150 -30.83 42.27 40.56
N TYR A 151 -29.62 42.79 40.40
CA TYR A 151 -29.19 44.01 41.08
C TYR A 151 -30.06 45.20 40.68
N PHE A 152 -30.34 45.38 39.39
CA PHE A 152 -31.24 46.43 38.91
C PHE A 152 -32.67 46.25 39.42
N GLU A 153 -33.22 45.03 39.42
CA GLU A 153 -34.57 44.75 39.96
C GLU A 153 -34.68 45.12 41.45
N VAL A 154 -33.73 44.68 42.27
CA VAL A 154 -33.72 44.98 43.72
C VAL A 154 -33.61 46.48 43.97
N ASN A 155 -32.72 47.16 43.25
CA ASN A 155 -32.56 48.61 43.40
C ASN A 155 -33.80 49.37 42.93
N CYS A 156 -34.44 48.97 41.84
CA CYS A 156 -35.71 49.55 41.39
C CYS A 156 -36.82 49.37 42.43
N HIS A 157 -36.94 48.18 43.02
CA HIS A 157 -37.89 47.93 44.12
C HIS A 157 -37.60 48.81 45.33
N LEU A 158 -36.33 48.95 45.71
CA LEU A 158 -35.92 49.79 46.85
C LEU A 158 -36.25 51.27 46.59
N ILE A 159 -35.95 51.76 45.39
CA ILE A 159 -36.28 53.13 44.97
C ILE A 159 -37.79 53.36 44.97
N MET A 160 -38.59 52.42 44.46
CA MET A 160 -40.05 52.50 44.50
C MET A 160 -40.58 52.49 45.94
N HIS A 161 -40.03 51.66 46.82
CA HIS A 161 -40.45 51.56 48.22
C HIS A 161 -40.13 52.83 49.01
N VAL A 162 -38.95 53.43 48.78
CA VAL A 162 -38.56 54.71 49.36
C VAL A 162 -39.49 55.82 48.86
N LYS A 163 -39.81 55.83 47.56
CA LYS A 163 -40.70 56.83 46.96
C LYS A 163 -42.14 56.73 47.49
N LEU A 164 -42.68 55.52 47.61
CA LEU A 164 -43.99 55.25 48.23
C LEU A 164 -44.01 55.59 49.73
N SER A 165 -42.92 55.33 50.45
CA SER A 165 -42.80 55.72 51.86
C SER A 165 -42.76 57.23 52.03
N PHE A 166 -42.11 57.95 51.12
CA PHE A 166 -42.11 59.42 51.10
C PHE A 166 -43.48 60.00 50.75
N GLU A 167 -44.21 59.40 49.80
CA GLU A 167 -45.58 59.81 49.47
C GLU A 167 -46.58 59.46 50.59
N GLY A 168 -46.40 58.34 51.29
CA GLY A 168 -47.18 57.97 52.47
C GLY A 168 -46.93 58.88 53.68
N LEU A 169 -45.69 59.34 53.86
CA LEU A 169 -45.33 60.36 54.86
C LEU A 169 -45.86 61.75 54.47
N SER A 170 -45.82 62.10 53.18
CA SER A 170 -46.41 63.33 52.64
C SER A 170 -47.93 63.39 52.87
N ARG A 171 -48.65 62.28 52.67
CA ARG A 171 -50.10 62.20 53.01
C ARG A 171 -50.39 62.21 54.51
N ARG A 172 -49.47 61.75 55.38
CA ARG A 172 -49.62 61.86 56.85
C ARG A 172 -49.28 63.24 57.41
N SER A 173 -48.56 64.09 56.65
CA SER A 173 -48.26 65.47 57.05
C SER A 173 -49.40 66.47 56.81
N SER A 174 -50.54 66.03 56.26
CA SER A 174 -51.68 66.91 55.92
C SER A 174 -52.78 67.01 57.00
N TYR A 175 -52.55 66.51 58.22
CA TYR A 175 -53.50 66.65 59.33
C TYR A 175 -52.81 67.12 60.61
N TYR A 176 -52.38 68.39 60.65
CA TYR A 176 -52.31 69.14 61.90
C TYR A 176 -52.80 70.56 61.64
N VAL A 177 -54.06 70.80 62.03
CA VAL A 177 -54.73 72.11 62.05
C VAL A 177 -54.84 72.55 63.50
N GLY A 178 -54.32 73.75 63.79
CA GLY A 178 -54.87 74.74 64.74
C GLY A 178 -54.29 74.81 66.17
N PRO A 179 -54.60 75.87 66.96
CA PRO A 179 -55.30 77.11 66.60
C PRO A 179 -54.62 78.43 67.07
N CYS A 180 -55.28 79.54 66.72
CA CYS A 180 -55.00 80.96 66.93
C CYS A 180 -54.66 81.43 68.37
N VAL A 181 -53.88 82.52 68.48
CA VAL A 181 -54.27 83.85 69.00
C VAL A 181 -53.47 84.93 68.26
#